data_AF-A0A0D5C134-F1
#
_entry.id   AF-A0A0D5C134-F1
#
_cell.length_a   1.000
_cell.length_b   1.000
_cell.length_c   1.000
_cell.angle_alpha   90.00
_cell.angle_beta   90.00
_cell.angle_gamma   90.00
#
_symmetry.space_group_name_H-M   'P 1'
#
loop_
_entity.id
_entity.type
_entity.pdbx_description
1 polymer ?
#
loop_
_entity_poly.entity_id
_entity_poly.type
_entity_poly.pdbx_seq_one_letter_code
_entity_poly.pdbx_strand_id
1 'polypeptide(L)' 'MKKWISIIIVGAIIGLFGIIFHLQGQSVVGPESSFMYSNPDWITYGIQIAIIGLIVIGIGTAIFVLKKD' A
#
# COMPACT_ATOMS: atom_id res chain seq x y z
N MET A 1 -8.14 -14.62 -14.37
CA MET A 1 -8.60 -13.40 -13.67
C MET A 1 -8.67 -12.25 -14.66
N LYS A 2 -9.69 -11.38 -14.58
CA LYS A 2 -9.73 -10.17 -15.42
C LYS A 2 -8.56 -9.26 -15.02
N LYS A 3 -7.82 -8.71 -15.99
CA LYS A 3 -6.57 -7.94 -15.75
C LYS A 3 -6.73 -6.81 -14.73
N TRP A 4 -7.88 -6.12 -14.72
CA TRP A 4 -8.17 -5.05 -13.76
C TRP A 4 -8.31 -5.55 -12.31
N ILE A 5 -8.79 -6.77 -12.09
CA ILE A 5 -8.85 -7.39 -10.75
C ILE A 5 -7.44 -7.59 -10.21
N SER A 6 -6.53 -8.09 -11.04
CA SER A 6 -5.12 -8.28 -10.66
C SER A 6 -4.47 -6.96 -10.24
N ILE A 7 -4.74 -5.86 -10.97
CA ILE A 7 -4.21 -4.53 -10.64
C ILE A 7 -4.74 -4.06 -9.28
N ILE A 8 -6.04 -4.20 -9.02
CA ILE A 8 -6.64 -3.81 -7.74
C ILE A 8 -6.02 -4.62 -6.59
N ILE A 9 -5.83 -5.93 -6.76
CA ILE A 9 -5.22 -6.79 -5.73
C ILE A 9 -3.78 -6.36 -5.44
N VAL A 10 -2.98 -6.09 -6.48
CA VAL A 10 -1.60 -5.62 -6.30
C VAL A 10 -1.58 -4.28 -5.57
N GLY A 11 -2.44 -3.34 -5.95
CA GLY A 11 -2.56 -2.05 -5.26
C GLY A 11 -2.97 -2.19 -3.80
N ALA A 12 -3.89 -3.12 -3.49
CA ALA A 12 -4.30 -3.41 -2.11
C ALA A 12 -3.15 -3.98 -1.28
N ILE A 13 -2.36 -4.91 -1.83
CA ILE A 13 -1.19 -5.47 -1.14
C ILE A 13 -0.15 -4.38 -0.86
N ILE A 14 0.16 -3.53 -1.85
CA ILE A 14 1.07 -2.40 -1.67
C ILE A 14 0.55 -1.45 -0.58
N GLY A 15 -0.74 -1.11 -0.64
CA GLY A 15 -1.39 -0.22 0.33
C GLY A 15 -1.31 -0.77 1.76
N LEU A 16 -1.60 -2.06 1.93
CA LEU A 16 -1.52 -2.75 3.23
C LEU A 16 -0.09 -2.73 3.78
N PHE A 17 0.92 -3.01 2.95
CA PHE A 17 2.31 -2.92 3.40
C PHE A 17 2.71 -1.49 3.78
N GLY A 18 2.28 -0.48 3.02
CA GLY A 18 2.53 0.92 3.37
C GLY A 18 1.96 1.28 4.75
N ILE A 19 0.74 0.83 5.05
CA ILE A 19 0.11 1.02 6.37
C ILE A 19 0.92 0.31 7.46
N ILE A 20 1.31 -0.95 7.25
CA ILE A 20 2.11 -1.71 8.21
C ILE A 20 3.44 -1.00 8.48
N PHE A 21 4.15 -0.55 7.44
CA PHE A 21 5.44 0.12 7.59
C PHE A 21 5.31 1.47 8.30
N HIS A 22 4.24 2.22 8.02
CA HIS A 22 3.95 3.47 8.74
C HIS A 22 3.76 3.22 10.23
N LEU A 23 2.91 2.24 10.59
CA LEU A 23 2.63 1.88 11.98
C LEU A 23 3.86 1.29 12.67
N GLN A 24 4.71 0.57 11.93
CA GLN A 24 5.96 0.02 12.45
C GLN A 24 6.98 1.14 12.71
N GLY A 25 7.08 2.13 11.83
CA GLY A 25 7.84 3.37 12.05
C GLY A 25 7.42 4.12 13.32
N GLN A 26 6.13 4.08 13.65
CA GLN A 26 5.55 4.65 14.87
C GLN A 26 5.64 3.74 16.10
N SER A 27 6.29 2.58 15.99
CA SER A 27 6.39 1.59 17.08
C SER A 27 5.06 0.99 17.55
N VAL A 28 3.99 1.12 16.75
CA VAL A 28 2.65 0.59 17.06
C VAL A 28 2.59 -0.91 16.77
N VAL A 29 3.28 -1.38 15.73
CA VAL A 29 3.31 -2.79 15.32
C VAL A 29 4.73 -3.26 15.00
N GLY A 30 4.95 -4.57 15.00
CA GLY A 30 6.23 -5.19 14.63
C GLY A 30 7.20 -5.34 15.79
N PRO A 31 8.30 -6.10 15.59
CA PRO A 31 9.30 -6.34 16.63
C PRO A 31 10.26 -5.15 16.77
N GLU A 32 10.70 -4.88 18.01
CA GLU A 32 11.69 -3.84 18.32
C GLU A 32 13.05 -4.08 17.62
N SER A 33 13.36 -5.32 17.26
CA SER A 33 14.59 -5.68 16.52
C SER A 33 14.54 -5.28 15.04
N SER A 34 13.39 -4.82 14.53
CA SER A 34 13.28 -4.39 13.15
C SER A 34 13.95 -3.04 12.93
N PHE A 35 14.69 -2.92 11.82
CA PHE A 35 15.26 -1.65 11.36
C PHE A 35 14.21 -0.55 11.08
N MET A 36 12.93 -0.94 10.94
CA MET A 36 11.82 -0.01 10.71
C MET A 36 11.22 0.50 12.02
N TYR A 37 11.41 -0.21 13.15
CA TYR A 37 10.77 0.14 14.41
C TYR A 37 11.32 1.45 14.98
N SER A 38 10.44 2.34 15.46
CA SER A 38 10.81 3.69 15.95
C SER A 38 11.58 4.55 14.93
N ASN A 39 11.45 4.30 13.63
CA ASN A 39 12.22 4.99 12.62
C ASN A 39 11.36 6.04 11.85
N PRO A 40 11.66 7.35 11.95
CA PRO A 40 10.86 8.42 11.34
C PRO A 40 10.85 8.38 9.80
N ASP A 41 11.88 7.83 9.18
CA ASP A 41 11.91 7.66 7.72
C ASP A 41 10.83 6.68 7.28
N TRP A 42 10.64 5.58 8.02
CA TRP A 42 9.64 4.55 7.72
C TRP A 42 8.21 5.01 7.98
N ILE A 43 8.01 6.01 8.86
CA ILE A 43 6.71 6.69 8.98
C ILE A 43 6.35 7.37 7.64
N THR A 44 7.32 8.06 7.03
CA THR A 44 7.13 8.80 5.78
C THR A 44 7.02 7.85 4.59
N TYR A 45 7.94 6.89 4.47
CA TYR A 45 7.92 5.89 3.39
C TYR A 45 6.65 5.04 3.44
N GLY A 46 6.17 4.66 4.62
CA GLY A 46 4.90 3.93 4.77
C GLY A 46 3.71 4.68 4.18
N ILE A 47 3.59 5.99 4.45
CA ILE A 47 2.55 6.84 3.86
C ILE A 47 2.70 6.92 2.33
N GLN A 48 3.91 7.13 1.82
CA GLN A 48 4.16 7.20 0.37
C GLN A 48 3.77 5.88 -0.33
N ILE A 49 4.16 4.74 0.25
CA ILE A 49 3.80 3.41 -0.26
C ILE A 49 2.28 3.20 -0.21
N ALA A 50 1.62 3.63 0.87
CA ALA A 50 0.17 3.54 0.97
C ALA A 50 -0.54 4.35 -0.13
N ILE A 51 -0.08 5.57 -0.40
CA ILE A 51 -0.59 6.42 -1.50
C ILE A 51 -0.37 5.76 -2.86
N ILE A 52 0.81 5.17 -3.11
CA ILE A 52 1.07 4.43 -4.35
C ILE A 52 0.09 3.26 -4.50
N GLY A 53 -0.17 2.51 -3.43
CA GLY A 53 -1.18 1.43 -3.42
C GLY A 53 -2.57 1.93 -3.82
N LEU A 54 -3.00 3.07 -3.25
CA LEU A 54 -4.28 3.71 -3.61
C LEU A 54 -4.33 4.15 -5.07
N ILE A 55 -3.25 4.72 -5.61
CA ILE A 55 -3.16 5.11 -7.03
C ILE A 55 -3.31 3.87 -7.93
N VAL A 56 -2.65 2.76 -7.60
CA VAL A 56 -2.75 1.50 -8.36
C VAL A 56 -4.18 0.95 -8.32
N ILE A 57 -4.84 0.97 -7.16
CA ILE A 57 -6.26 0.61 -7.05
C ILE A 57 -7.12 1.52 -7.94
N GLY A 58 -6.87 2.83 -7.91
CA GLY A 58 -7.57 3.82 -8.73
C GLY A 58 -7.45 3.52 -10.22
N ILE A 59 -6.24 3.17 -10.70
CA ILE A 59 -6.00 2.76 -12.10
C ILE A 59 -6.78 1.48 -12.44
N GLY A 60 -6.70 0.46 -11.58
CA GLY A 60 -7.43 -0.80 -11.80
C GLY A 60 -8.94 -0.58 -11.88
N THR A 61 -9.48 0.28 -11.01
CA THR A 61 -10.89 0.64 -10.97
C THR A 61 -11.29 1.47 -12.20
N ALA A 62 -10.48 2.43 -12.62
CA ALA A 62 -10.72 3.21 -13.83
C ALA A 62 -10.77 2.31 -15.07
N ILE A 63 -9.84 1.35 -15.20
CA ILE A 63 -9.86 0.36 -16.30
C ILE A 63 -11.13 -0.49 -16.25
N PHE A 64 -11.60 -0.89 -15.07
CA PHE A 64 -12.85 -1.65 -14.94
C PHE A 64 -14.05 -0.85 -15.45
N VAL A 65 -14.16 0.42 -15.05
CA VAL A 65 -15.26 1.30 -15.45
C VAL A 65 -15.22 1.60 -16.95
N LEU A 66 -14.04 1.92 -17.50
CA LEU A 66 -13.86 2.27 -18.91
C LEU A 66 -13.97 1.07 -19.87
N LYS A 67 -13.79 -0.16 -19.38
CA LYS A 67 -13.97 -1.38 -20.19
C LYS A 67 -15.32 -2.04 -19.98
N LYS A 68 -16.23 -1.37 -19.28
CA LYS A 68 -17.61 -1.81 -19.10
C LYS A 68 -18.47 -1.34 -20.27
N ASP A 69 -18.01 -1.66 -21.48
CA ASP A 69 -18.72 -1.52 -22.76
C ASP A 69 -18.75 -2.89 -23.45
#